data_AF-A0A6N7AEZ6-F1
#
_entry.id   AF-A0A6N7AEZ6-F1
#
_cell.length_a   1.000
_cell.length_b   1.000
_cell.length_c   1.000
_cell.angle_alpha   90.00
_cell.angle_beta   90.00
_cell.angle_gamma   90.00
#
_symmetry.space_group_name_H-M   'P 1'
#
loop_
_entity.id
_entity.type
_entity.pdbx_description
1 polymer ?
#
loop_
_entity_poly.entity_id
_entity_poly.type
_entity_poly.pdbx_seq_one_letter_code
_entity_poly.pdbx_strand_id
1 'polypeptide(L)'
;MEPAITLAKFSLRRPSTIPVGLKVPVGKALQPAVRKIVAELNPEKVILFGSFAYGAPNPHSDVDLLVIMNTRAPHKDRSWAVSRLLLPRPFPVDILVKTPQEVERDLASGDFFVREILTRGKVLYERRK
;
A
#
# COMPACT_ATOMS: atom_id res chain seq x y z
N MET A 1 18.39 -2.68 17.08
CA MET A 1 17.08 -2.29 17.65
C MET A 1 16.08 -2.36 16.50
N GLU A 2 15.35 -3.47 16.37
CA GLU A 2 14.27 -3.58 15.37
C GLU A 2 13.24 -2.49 15.69
N PRO A 3 12.90 -1.57 14.77
CA PRO A 3 11.81 -0.64 15.01
C PRO A 3 10.56 -1.49 15.24
N ALA A 4 9.91 -1.35 16.39
CA ALA A 4 8.67 -2.03 16.70
C ALA A 4 7.63 -1.62 15.64
N ILE A 5 7.50 -2.41 14.58
CA ILE A 5 6.55 -2.19 13.49
C ILE A 5 5.16 -2.24 14.11
N THR A 6 4.62 -1.08 14.46
CA THR A 6 3.21 -0.95 14.81
C THR A 6 2.44 -1.04 13.50
N LEU A 7 2.20 -2.26 13.03
CA LEU A 7 1.13 -2.48 12.06
C LEU A 7 -0.14 -2.00 12.76
N ALA A 8 -0.75 -0.92 12.24
CA ALA A 8 -2.07 -0.52 12.67
C ALA A 8 -2.92 -1.79 12.68
N LYS A 9 -3.60 -2.09 13.80
CA LYS A 9 -4.40 -3.32 13.96
C LYS A 9 -5.18 -3.49 12.66
N PHE A 10 -4.85 -4.52 11.88
CA PHE A 10 -5.46 -4.81 10.59
C PHE A 10 -6.95 -5.07 10.85
N SER A 11 -7.75 -4.01 10.87
CA SER A 11 -9.20 -4.05 11.12
C SER A 11 -9.95 -4.50 9.85
N LEU A 12 -9.22 -4.65 8.74
CA LEU A 12 -9.73 -5.32 7.55
C LEU A 12 -10.07 -6.78 7.90
N ARG A 13 -11.36 -7.14 7.76
CA ARG A 13 -11.73 -8.55 7.53
C ARG A 13 -10.80 -9.05 6.44
N ARG A 14 -9.96 -10.04 6.76
CA ARG A 14 -8.94 -10.54 5.82
C ARG A 14 -9.64 -10.89 4.51
N PRO A 15 -9.33 -10.22 3.40
CA PRO A 15 -9.99 -10.53 2.14
C PRO A 15 -9.71 -12.00 1.80
N SER A 16 -10.78 -12.78 1.68
CA SER A 16 -10.74 -14.19 1.30
C SER A 16 -10.64 -14.38 -0.21
N THR A 17 -10.71 -13.29 -0.98
CA THR A 17 -10.54 -13.29 -2.43
C THR A 17 -9.18 -13.85 -2.81
N ILE A 18 -9.22 -14.88 -3.66
CA ILE A 18 -8.05 -15.52 -4.26
C ILE A 18 -7.96 -15.03 -5.70
N PRO A 19 -6.88 -14.33 -6.09
CA PRO A 19 -6.75 -13.87 -7.47
C PRO A 19 -6.56 -15.03 -8.44
N VAL A 20 -6.97 -14.83 -9.68
CA VAL A 20 -6.81 -15.83 -10.75
C VAL A 20 -5.34 -16.26 -10.87
N GLY A 21 -5.11 -17.57 -10.94
CA GLY A 21 -3.77 -18.16 -11.04
C GLY A 21 -3.00 -18.26 -9.73
N LEU A 22 -3.57 -17.83 -8.60
CA LEU A 22 -2.94 -17.91 -7.28
C LEU A 22 -3.66 -18.89 -6.35
N LYS A 23 -2.96 -19.33 -5.31
CA LYS A 23 -3.47 -20.31 -4.32
C LYS A 23 -3.69 -19.70 -2.93
N VAL A 24 -3.24 -18.47 -2.72
CA VAL A 24 -3.26 -17.80 -1.42
C VAL A 24 -4.19 -16.60 -1.50
N PRO A 25 -5.14 -16.44 -0.55
CA PRO A 25 -5.97 -15.24 -0.48
C PRO A 25 -5.13 -14.00 -0.25
N VAL A 26 -5.53 -12.88 -0.85
CA VAL A 26 -4.85 -11.59 -0.68
C VAL A 26 -4.66 -11.24 0.79
N GLY A 27 -5.67 -11.47 1.63
CA GLY A 27 -5.58 -11.15 3.06
C GLY A 27 -4.47 -11.86 3.82
N LYS A 28 -4.05 -13.06 3.37
CA LYS A 28 -2.91 -13.79 3.95
C LYS A 28 -1.57 -13.29 3.41
N ALA A 29 -1.52 -12.89 2.15
CA ALA A 29 -0.29 -12.47 1.47
C ALA A 29 0.04 -10.98 1.67
N LEU A 30 -0.96 -10.14 1.92
CA LEU A 30 -0.81 -8.69 2.04
C LEU A 30 0.05 -8.29 3.25
N GLN A 31 -0.14 -8.95 4.39
CA GLN A 31 0.59 -8.58 5.61
C GLN A 31 2.11 -8.86 5.49
N PRO A 32 2.58 -10.03 4.98
CA PRO A 32 3.99 -10.23 4.63
C PRO A 32 4.53 -9.21 3.62
N ALA A 33 3.76 -8.89 2.58
CA ALA A 33 4.14 -7.91 1.57
C ALA A 33 4.39 -6.52 2.18
N VAL A 34 3.45 -6.03 2.99
CA VAL A 34 3.59 -4.73 3.70
C VAL A 34 4.78 -4.74 4.65
N ARG A 35 4.99 -5.82 5.41
CA ARG A 35 6.17 -5.94 6.30
C ARG A 35 7.48 -5.81 5.54
N LYS A 36 7.58 -6.45 4.36
CA LYS A 36 8.77 -6.36 3.50
C LYS A 36 8.98 -4.93 2.97
N ILE A 37 7.92 -4.26 2.52
CA ILE A 37 8.00 -2.86 2.10
C ILE A 37 8.48 -1.97 3.26
N VAL A 38 7.93 -2.18 4.46
CA VAL A 38 8.29 -1.38 5.65
C VAL A 38 9.73 -1.59 6.07
N ALA A 39 10.19 -2.84 6.12
CA ALA A 39 11.54 -3.18 6.55
C ALA A 39 12.62 -2.62 5.60
N GLU A 40 12.39 -2.71 4.29
CA GLU A 40 13.41 -2.39 3.29
C GLU A 40 13.39 -0.92 2.84
N LEU A 41 12.23 -0.27 2.84
CA LEU A 41 12.08 1.10 2.31
C LEU A 41 11.76 2.15 3.37
N ASN A 42 11.45 1.74 4.60
CA ASN A 42 11.12 2.65 5.70
C ASN A 42 10.15 3.80 5.31
N PRO A 43 8.98 3.47 4.72
CA PRO A 43 8.00 4.47 4.33
C PRO A 43 7.44 5.19 5.57
N GLU A 44 6.78 6.33 5.36
CA GLU A 44 6.02 7.01 6.41
C GLU A 44 4.64 6.37 6.58
N LYS A 45 4.03 5.95 5.47
CA LYS A 45 2.68 5.38 5.47
C LYS A 45 2.50 4.39 4.32
N VAL A 46 1.73 3.34 4.56
CA VAL A 46 1.22 2.43 3.53
C VAL A 46 -0.29 2.35 3.66
N ILE A 47 -1.00 2.68 2.60
CA ILE A 47 -2.47 2.74 2.56
C ILE A 47 -2.96 1.81 1.46
N LEU A 48 -3.87 0.91 1.81
CA LEU A 48 -4.66 0.15 0.84
C LEU A 48 -5.80 1.04 0.34
N PHE A 49 -5.98 1.10 -0.96
CA PHE A 49 -7.13 1.76 -1.57
C PHE A 49 -7.83 0.84 -2.57
N GLY A 50 -8.77 1.39 -3.33
CA GLY A 50 -9.48 0.66 -4.38
C GLY A 50 -10.40 -0.43 -3.83
N SER A 51 -10.61 -1.46 -4.63
CA SER A 51 -11.65 -2.48 -4.39
C SER A 51 -11.48 -3.21 -3.04
N PHE A 52 -10.24 -3.52 -2.66
CA PHE A 52 -9.92 -4.18 -1.39
C PHE A 52 -10.05 -3.27 -0.17
N ALA A 53 -10.11 -1.95 -0.35
CA ALA A 53 -10.35 -0.99 0.74
C ALA A 53 -11.81 -0.55 0.84
N TYR A 54 -12.49 -0.35 -0.29
CA TYR A 54 -13.77 0.35 -0.38
C TYR A 54 -14.99 -0.56 -0.61
N GLY A 55 -14.81 -1.78 -1.13
CA GLY A 55 -15.92 -2.55 -1.70
C GLY A 55 -15.76 -4.07 -1.65
N ALA A 56 -16.21 -4.73 -2.73
CA ALA A 56 -16.27 -6.17 -2.90
C ALA A 56 -15.23 -6.65 -3.95
N PRO A 57 -13.97 -6.91 -3.55
CA PRO A 57 -12.93 -7.35 -4.48
C PRO A 57 -13.27 -8.72 -5.08
N ASN A 58 -13.01 -8.89 -6.37
CA ASN A 58 -13.23 -10.14 -7.11
C ASN A 58 -11.88 -10.79 -7.51
N PRO A 59 -11.86 -12.03 -8.05
CA PRO A 59 -10.62 -12.72 -8.41
C PRO A 59 -9.73 -12.02 -9.45
N HIS A 60 -10.25 -11.03 -10.18
CA HIS A 60 -9.50 -10.20 -11.13
C HIS A 60 -9.08 -8.84 -10.55
N SER A 61 -9.46 -8.53 -9.31
CA SER A 61 -9.11 -7.27 -8.67
C SER A 61 -7.63 -7.24 -8.30
N ASP A 62 -6.98 -6.11 -8.62
CA ASP A 62 -5.64 -5.78 -8.15
C ASP A 62 -5.67 -5.27 -6.70
N VAL A 63 -4.53 -5.39 -6.02
CA VAL A 63 -4.28 -4.78 -4.72
C VAL A 63 -3.66 -3.40 -4.95
N ASP A 64 -4.42 -2.35 -4.67
CA ASP A 64 -3.95 -0.98 -4.85
C ASP A 64 -3.28 -0.42 -3.58
N LEU A 65 -2.01 -0.02 -3.68
CA LEU A 65 -1.23 0.50 -2.56
C LEU A 65 -0.71 1.90 -2.83
N LEU A 66 -1.02 2.83 -1.91
CA LEU A 66 -0.33 4.11 -1.81
C LEU A 66 0.77 3.97 -0.75
N VAL A 67 2.02 4.16 -1.18
CA VAL A 67 3.18 4.22 -0.31
C VAL A 67 3.66 5.66 -0.23
N ILE A 68 3.63 6.24 0.98
CA ILE A 68 4.16 7.58 1.22
C ILE A 68 5.57 7.43 1.78
N MET A 69 6.57 7.97 1.08
CA MET A 69 7.98 7.82 1.42
C MET A 69 8.71 9.17 1.31
N ASN A 70 9.39 9.57 2.38
CA ASN A 70 10.23 10.76 2.36
C ASN A 70 11.57 10.44 1.69
N THR A 71 11.72 10.86 0.43
CA THR A 71 12.90 10.58 -0.40
C THR A 71 13.05 11.64 -1.48
N ARG A 72 14.25 11.74 -2.04
CA ARG A 72 14.57 12.58 -3.20
C ARG A 72 14.62 11.80 -4.52
N ALA A 73 14.39 10.49 -4.48
CA ALA A 73 14.44 9.64 -5.66
C ALA A 73 13.32 10.00 -6.66
N PRO A 74 13.57 9.90 -7.98
CA PRO A 74 12.55 10.07 -9.01
C PRO A 74 11.33 9.15 -8.80
N HIS A 75 10.14 9.58 -9.24
CA HIS A 75 8.90 8.79 -9.11
C HIS A 75 9.04 7.35 -9.64
N LYS A 76 9.62 7.19 -10.83
CA LYS A 76 9.83 5.88 -11.46
C LYS A 76 10.65 4.94 -10.58
N ASP A 77 11.72 5.44 -9.98
CA ASP A 77 12.64 4.64 -9.17
C ASP A 77 11.98 4.21 -7.86
N ARG A 78 11.17 5.10 -7.26
CA ARG A 78 10.37 4.81 -6.08
C ARG A 78 9.36 3.70 -6.34
N SER A 79 8.57 3.82 -7.42
CA SER A 79 7.61 2.78 -7.81
C SER A 79 8.30 1.46 -8.13
N TRP A 80 9.47 1.51 -8.78
CA TRP A 80 10.23 0.31 -9.10
C TRP A 80 10.83 -0.37 -7.87
N ALA A 81 11.30 0.39 -6.89
CA ALA A 81 11.79 -0.14 -5.62
C ALA A 81 10.71 -0.95 -4.89
N VAL A 82 9.50 -0.38 -4.72
CA VAL A 82 8.37 -1.10 -4.10
C VAL A 82 7.99 -2.32 -4.94
N SER A 83 7.89 -2.14 -6.26
CA SER A 83 7.51 -3.19 -7.21
C SER A 83 8.43 -4.40 -7.16
N ARG A 84 9.75 -4.19 -7.11
CA ARG A 84 10.78 -5.26 -7.03
C ARG A 84 10.71 -6.06 -5.74
N LEU A 85 10.40 -5.42 -4.61
CA LEU A 85 10.28 -6.12 -3.33
C LEU A 85 9.14 -7.13 -3.32
N LEU A 86 8.13 -6.94 -4.15
CA LEU A 86 6.98 -7.84 -4.27
C LEU A 86 7.18 -8.93 -5.32
N LEU A 87 8.40 -9.18 -5.80
CA LEU A 87 8.70 -10.33 -6.67
C LEU A 87 9.16 -11.56 -5.84
N PRO A 88 8.74 -12.79 -6.20
CA PRO A 88 7.67 -13.10 -7.16
C PRO A 88 6.31 -12.57 -6.68
N ARG A 89 5.44 -12.17 -7.62
CA ARG A 89 4.17 -11.48 -7.31
C ARG A 89 3.27 -12.34 -6.41
N PRO A 90 3.00 -11.91 -5.16
CA PRO A 90 2.10 -12.65 -4.28
C PRO A 90 0.62 -12.42 -4.62
N PHE A 91 0.32 -11.36 -5.37
CA PHE A 91 -0.98 -10.97 -5.90
C PHE A 91 -0.78 -9.92 -7.01
N PRO A 92 -1.77 -9.74 -7.90
CA PRO A 92 -1.83 -8.58 -8.80
C PRO A 92 -1.85 -7.29 -7.97
N VAL A 93 -1.01 -6.31 -8.31
CA VAL A 93 -0.77 -5.14 -7.46
C VAL A 93 -0.48 -3.91 -8.29
N ASP A 94 -1.19 -2.83 -7.98
CA ASP A 94 -0.94 -1.49 -8.50
C ASP A 94 -0.36 -0.61 -7.39
N ILE A 95 0.72 0.11 -7.72
CA ILE A 95 1.54 0.82 -6.74
C ILE A 95 1.62 2.30 -7.12
N LEU A 96 1.09 3.14 -6.25
CA LEU A 96 1.30 4.58 -6.26
C LEU A 96 2.31 4.94 -5.17
N VAL A 97 3.38 5.66 -5.52
CA VAL A 97 4.38 6.12 -4.54
C VAL A 97 4.47 7.63 -4.57
N LYS A 98 4.28 8.27 -3.42
CA LYS A 98 4.31 9.73 -3.27
C LYS A 98 5.24 10.15 -2.14
N THR A 99 5.81 11.35 -2.21
CA THR A 99 6.44 11.99 -1.04
C THR A 99 5.38 12.71 -0.20
N PRO A 100 5.65 13.00 1.08
CA PRO A 100 4.76 13.83 1.88
C PRO A 100 4.44 15.18 1.21
N GLN A 101 5.44 15.81 0.59
CA GLN A 101 5.27 17.10 -0.08
C GLN A 101 4.43 17.00 -1.36
N GLU A 102 4.53 15.89 -2.11
CA GLU A 102 3.65 15.64 -3.25
C GLU A 102 2.20 15.47 -2.79
N VAL A 103 1.97 14.72 -1.71
CA VAL A 103 0.63 14.55 -1.14
C VAL A 103 0.04 15.88 -0.66
N GLU A 104 0.81 16.70 0.05
CA GLU A 104 0.38 18.04 0.48
C GLU A 104 0.02 18.93 -0.71
N ARG A 105 0.85 18.91 -1.77
CA ARG A 105 0.58 19.67 -2.99
C ARG A 105 -0.69 19.20 -3.70
N ASP A 106 -0.87 17.89 -3.85
CA ASP A 106 -2.04 17.30 -4.49
C ASP A 106 -3.31 17.71 -3.75
N LEU A 107 -3.31 17.63 -2.41
CA LEU A 107 -4.41 18.10 -1.56
C LEU A 107 -4.68 19.60 -1.71
N ALA A 108 -3.64 20.43 -1.74
CA ALA A 108 -3.78 21.87 -1.91
C ALA A 108 -4.36 22.24 -3.29
N SER A 109 -4.05 21.44 -4.32
CA SER A 109 -4.62 21.59 -5.67
C SER A 109 -6.03 21.01 -5.83
N GLY A 110 -6.57 20.37 -4.79
CA GLY A 110 -7.90 19.75 -4.84
C GLY A 110 -7.95 18.40 -5.55
N ASP A 111 -6.85 17.65 -5.59
CA ASP A 111 -6.82 16.29 -6.14
C ASP A 111 -7.78 15.37 -5.37
N PHE A 112 -8.92 15.06 -6.00
CA PHE A 112 -9.96 14.23 -5.41
C PHE A 112 -9.50 12.79 -5.20
N PHE A 113 -8.58 12.27 -6.01
CA PHE A 113 -8.12 10.89 -5.92
C PHE A 113 -7.22 10.69 -4.70
N VAL A 114 -6.23 11.56 -4.51
CA VAL A 114 -5.38 11.53 -3.30
C VAL A 114 -6.23 11.77 -2.05
N ARG A 115 -7.16 12.73 -2.11
CA ARG A 115 -8.10 12.97 -1.00
C ARG A 115 -8.96 11.75 -0.68
N GLU A 116 -9.47 11.05 -1.69
CA GLU A 116 -10.23 9.82 -1.49
C GLU A 116 -9.39 8.74 -0.79
N ILE A 117 -8.17 8.50 -1.28
CA ILE A 117 -7.26 7.50 -0.70
C ILE A 117 -6.98 7.81 0.78
N LEU A 118 -6.70 9.07 1.12
CA LEU A 118 -6.40 9.44 2.50
C LEU A 118 -7.62 9.38 3.44
N THR A 119 -8.83 9.57 2.91
CA THR A 119 -10.06 9.61 3.72
C THR A 119 -10.74 8.26 3.86
N ARG A 120 -10.78 7.47 2.77
CA ARG A 120 -11.49 6.19 2.72
C ARG A 120 -10.55 5.00 2.79
N GLY A 121 -9.27 5.19 2.43
CA GLY A 121 -8.27 4.13 2.41
C GLY A 121 -8.04 3.49 3.76
N LYS A 122 -7.51 2.27 3.74
CA LYS A 122 -7.16 1.54 4.96
C LYS A 122 -5.67 1.66 5.20
N VAL A 123 -5.30 2.38 6.26
CA VAL A 123 -3.92 2.50 6.69
C VAL A 123 -3.44 1.12 7.17
N LEU A 124 -2.51 0.52 6.43
CA LEU A 124 -1.90 -0.77 6.76
C LEU A 124 -0.67 -0.59 7.66
N TYR A 125 0.00 0.55 7.51
CA TYR A 125 1.15 0.95 8.32
C TYR A 125 1.24 2.48 8.35
N GLU A 126 1.62 3.00 9.51
CA GLU A 126 1.97 4.41 9.71
C GLU A 126 3.11 4.48 10.73
N ARG A 127 4.18 5.17 10.35
CA ARG A 127 5.32 5.38 11.25
C ARG A 127 4.89 6.33 12.37
N ARG A 128 5.01 5.89 13.62
CA ARG A 128 4.80 6.77 14.77
C ARG A 128 5.85 7.88 14.75
N LYS A 129 5.40 9.13 14.92
CA LYS A 129 6.27 10.27 15.15
C LYS A 129 6.89 10.20 16.54
#